data_AF-A0A954X5S0-F1
#
_entry.id   AF-A0A954X5S0-F1
#
_cell.length_a   1.000
_cell.length_b   1.000
_cell.length_c   1.000
_cell.angle_alpha   90.00
_cell.angle_beta   90.00
_cell.angle_gamma   90.00
#
_symmetry.space_group_name_H-M   'P 1'
#
loop_
_entity.id
_entity.type
_entity.pdbx_description
1 polymer ?
#
loop_
_entity_poly.entity_id
_entity_poly.type
_entity_poly.pdbx_seq_one_letter_code
_entity_poly.pdbx_strand_id
1 'polypeptide(L)'
;MTQKPKRLSLERLEARQCLAASPLVTLVRGSLIVRGTDAAESVWIAHDEAANRVEVRVRQAGEASEVGDRFQGYFETAGLRRIQVQLGGGDDALSIVSQDITKPLVINVNGGSGDDTVYLRAVGNVPAAASLSFDLLGGEGNDSITADVQGHLMGVTDFQIAGGNGDDSLGLSLVALSNRCAPIAKVSGCGGDDFLRVDFGASDGPIGLASHRGIIADGGSDQDTLTAPMDVVSRRVETHQSASSWRAFVNASVQPIIEEMANIGLFVGIVGSNGTRESYSFGAMNEADEPVTSHTAFEIGSITKTFTASLLADMVAR
;
A
#
# COMPACT_ATOMS: atom_id res chain seq x y z
N MET A 1 23.89 67.74 -54.40
CA MET A 1 23.34 67.41 -53.07
C MET A 1 23.36 65.90 -52.92
N THR A 2 24.38 65.36 -52.25
CA THR A 2 24.65 63.92 -52.16
C THR A 2 24.00 63.37 -50.89
N GLN A 3 22.91 62.63 -51.04
CA GLN A 3 22.14 62.09 -49.92
C GLN A 3 22.94 60.95 -49.28
N LYS A 4 23.39 61.16 -48.04
CA LYS A 4 24.19 60.18 -47.28
C LYS A 4 23.31 58.97 -46.93
N PRO A 5 23.71 57.73 -47.27
CA PRO A 5 22.87 56.55 -47.05
C PRO A 5 22.61 56.35 -45.54
N LYS A 6 21.34 56.27 -45.18
CA LYS A 6 20.87 56.04 -43.81
C LYS A 6 21.22 54.62 -43.42
N ARG A 7 22.21 54.44 -42.52
CA ARG A 7 22.55 53.12 -41.96
C ARG A 7 21.35 52.61 -41.16
N LEU A 8 20.82 51.45 -41.54
CA LEU A 8 19.85 50.72 -40.76
C LEU A 8 20.56 50.24 -39.48
N SER A 9 20.19 50.78 -38.32
CA SER A 9 20.58 50.25 -37.03
C SER A 9 19.58 49.16 -36.64
N LEU A 10 20.07 47.94 -36.44
CA LEU A 10 19.29 46.89 -35.81
C LEU A 10 19.04 47.30 -34.35
N GLU A 11 17.78 47.45 -33.97
CA GLU A 11 17.41 47.65 -32.57
C GLU A 11 17.84 46.41 -31.77
N ARG A 12 18.39 46.67 -30.58
CA ARG A 12 18.88 45.62 -29.69
C ARG A 12 17.66 44.83 -29.24
N LEU A 13 17.56 43.55 -29.64
CA LEU A 13 16.51 42.64 -29.17
C LEU A 13 16.47 42.70 -27.64
N GLU A 14 15.34 43.15 -27.09
CA GLU A 14 15.11 43.12 -25.65
C GLU A 14 15.28 41.69 -25.15
N ALA A 15 15.90 41.51 -23.99
CA ALA A 15 16.07 40.20 -23.38
C ALA A 15 14.69 39.62 -23.11
N ARG A 16 14.20 38.78 -24.02
CA ARG A 16 13.03 37.94 -23.75
C ARG A 16 13.47 36.95 -22.69
N GLN A 17 13.01 37.12 -21.45
CA GLN A 17 12.98 36.03 -20.49
C GLN A 17 12.26 34.87 -21.18
N CYS A 18 13.03 33.89 -21.63
CA CYS A 18 12.44 32.61 -21.99
C CYS A 18 11.83 32.07 -20.71
N LEU A 19 10.51 32.16 -20.58
CA LEU A 19 9.70 31.35 -19.67
C LEU A 19 9.78 29.88 -20.13
N ALA A 20 11.00 29.35 -20.24
CA ALA A 20 11.30 27.98 -20.61
C ALA A 20 11.35 27.07 -19.37
N ALA A 21 10.83 27.55 -18.23
CA ALA A 21 10.41 26.65 -17.17
C ALA A 21 9.12 25.99 -17.66
N SER A 22 9.23 24.73 -18.08
CA SER A 22 8.05 23.88 -18.30
C SER A 22 7.11 24.04 -17.09
N PRO A 23 5.80 24.19 -17.30
CA PRO A 23 4.88 24.43 -16.21
C PRO A 23 4.96 23.27 -15.21
N LEU A 24 5.28 23.61 -13.95
CA LEU A 24 5.42 22.68 -12.83
C LEU A 24 4.15 21.83 -12.64
N VAL A 25 2.98 22.45 -12.82
CA VAL A 25 1.67 21.80 -12.68
C VAL A 25 0.79 22.16 -13.87
N THR A 26 0.20 21.16 -14.53
CA THR A 26 -0.75 21.36 -15.63
C THR A 26 -1.92 20.39 -15.57
N LEU A 27 -3.09 20.83 -16.01
CA LEU A 27 -4.25 19.96 -16.24
C LEU A 27 -4.54 19.90 -17.74
N VAL A 28 -4.29 18.75 -18.36
CA VAL A 28 -4.48 18.54 -19.80
C VAL A 28 -5.34 17.32 -20.03
N ARG A 29 -6.52 17.50 -20.63
CA ARG A 29 -7.44 16.42 -21.03
C ARG A 29 -7.73 15.42 -19.89
N GLY A 30 -7.96 15.94 -18.69
CA GLY A 30 -8.25 15.12 -17.51
C GLY A 30 -7.03 14.44 -16.87
N SER A 31 -5.82 14.82 -17.28
CA SER A 31 -4.57 14.41 -16.60
C SER A 31 -3.97 15.62 -15.88
N LEU A 32 -3.93 15.56 -14.55
CA LEU A 32 -3.14 16.46 -13.74
C LEU A 32 -1.70 15.96 -13.78
N ILE A 33 -0.78 16.80 -14.27
CA ILE A 33 0.63 16.48 -14.41
C ILE A 33 1.40 17.43 -13.50
N VAL A 34 2.15 16.86 -12.56
CA VAL A 34 3.11 17.55 -11.69
C VAL A 34 4.51 17.08 -12.09
N ARG A 35 5.42 18.03 -12.34
CA ARG A 35 6.83 17.78 -12.69
C ARG A 35 7.69 18.53 -11.69
N GLY A 36 8.52 17.83 -10.94
CA GLY A 36 9.53 18.43 -10.09
C GLY A 36 10.82 18.72 -10.85
N THR A 37 11.90 18.91 -10.11
CA THR A 37 13.21 19.34 -10.62
C THR A 37 14.33 18.44 -10.07
N ASP A 38 15.60 18.80 -10.24
CA ASP A 38 16.73 18.06 -9.67
C ASP A 38 17.06 18.49 -8.22
N ALA A 39 16.16 19.25 -7.59
CA ALA A 39 16.28 19.70 -6.22
C ALA A 39 15.17 19.06 -5.38
N ALA A 40 15.50 18.75 -4.12
CA ALA A 40 14.52 18.26 -3.15
C ALA A 40 13.29 19.18 -3.07
N GLU A 41 12.10 18.58 -3.19
CA GLU A 41 10.80 19.21 -3.25
C GLU A 41 9.80 18.51 -2.31
N SER A 42 8.79 19.25 -1.89
CA SER A 42 7.63 18.71 -1.18
C SER A 42 6.37 19.00 -1.98
N VAL A 43 5.71 17.93 -2.42
CA VAL A 43 4.49 17.96 -3.23
C VAL A 43 3.33 17.44 -2.39
N TRP A 44 2.25 18.21 -2.30
CA TRP A 44 1.02 17.79 -1.63
C TRP A 44 -0.16 17.93 -2.59
N ILE A 45 -0.95 16.85 -2.72
CA ILE A 45 -2.13 16.77 -3.57
C ILE A 45 -3.30 16.28 -2.74
N ALA A 46 -4.36 17.08 -2.65
CA ALA A 46 -5.63 16.66 -2.05
C ALA A 46 -6.72 16.60 -3.12
N HIS A 47 -7.19 15.39 -3.41
CA HIS A 47 -8.28 15.09 -4.34
C HIS A 47 -9.56 14.77 -3.57
N ASP A 48 -10.60 15.58 -3.77
CA ASP A 48 -11.93 15.41 -3.20
C ASP A 48 -12.98 15.50 -4.31
N GLU A 49 -13.47 14.35 -4.77
CA GLU A 49 -14.46 14.25 -5.84
C GLU A 49 -15.82 14.81 -5.39
N ALA A 50 -16.18 14.65 -4.11
CA ALA A 50 -17.44 15.17 -3.57
C ALA A 50 -17.47 16.70 -3.55
N ALA A 51 -16.34 17.34 -3.24
CA ALA A 51 -16.17 18.79 -3.32
C ALA A 51 -15.85 19.30 -4.74
N ASN A 52 -15.76 18.41 -5.73
CA ASN A 52 -15.30 18.69 -7.09
C ASN A 52 -13.97 19.46 -7.14
N ARG A 53 -13.00 19.11 -6.29
CA ARG A 53 -11.78 19.91 -6.10
C ARG A 53 -10.52 19.05 -5.97
N VAL A 54 -9.48 19.48 -6.66
CA VAL A 54 -8.10 19.06 -6.39
C VAL A 54 -7.28 20.27 -5.99
N GLU A 55 -6.62 20.20 -4.85
CA GLU A 55 -5.63 21.19 -4.43
C GLU A 55 -4.23 20.61 -4.63
N VAL A 56 -3.33 21.40 -5.19
CA VAL A 56 -1.91 21.05 -5.37
C VAL A 56 -1.04 22.12 -4.77
N ARG A 57 -0.06 21.72 -3.97
CA ARG A 57 0.98 22.57 -3.39
C ARG A 57 2.35 21.96 -3.70
N VAL A 58 3.29 22.79 -4.15
CA VAL A 58 4.68 22.39 -4.40
C VAL A 58 5.61 23.38 -3.72
N ARG A 59 6.57 22.88 -2.95
CA ARG A 59 7.61 23.65 -2.26
C ARG A 59 8.97 23.07 -2.58
N GLN A 60 10.00 23.89 -2.64
CA GLN A 60 11.38 23.41 -2.71
C GLN A 60 11.98 23.37 -1.29
N ALA A 61 12.72 22.31 -0.97
CA ALA A 61 13.37 22.16 0.31
C ALA A 61 14.40 23.29 0.53
N GLY A 62 14.48 23.78 1.76
CA GLY A 62 15.42 24.85 2.14
C GLY A 62 14.96 26.28 1.81
N GLU A 63 13.86 26.47 1.08
CA GLU A 63 13.23 27.79 0.98
C GLU A 63 12.53 28.11 2.31
N ALA A 64 12.90 29.24 2.92
CA ALA A 64 12.25 29.70 4.14
C ALA A 64 10.74 29.79 3.90
N SER A 65 9.93 29.29 4.85
CA SER A 65 8.47 29.20 4.74
C SER A 65 7.76 30.52 4.37
N GLU A 66 8.45 31.66 4.46
CA GLU A 66 7.95 32.98 4.06
C GLU A 66 7.98 33.24 2.55
N VAL A 67 8.74 32.47 1.76
CA VAL A 67 8.88 32.66 0.29
C VAL A 67 7.64 32.14 -0.48
N GLY A 68 6.73 31.44 0.20
CA GLY A 68 5.50 30.92 -0.41
C GLY A 68 5.74 29.67 -1.25
N ASP A 69 4.67 28.95 -1.56
CA ASP A 69 4.77 27.74 -2.38
C ASP A 69 5.23 28.11 -3.80
N ARG A 70 6.16 27.33 -4.39
CA ARG A 70 6.52 27.45 -5.81
C ARG A 70 5.30 27.31 -6.72
N PHE A 71 4.32 26.53 -6.26
CA PHE A 71 2.99 26.49 -6.84
C PHE A 71 1.94 26.20 -5.77
N GLN A 72 0.83 26.94 -5.79
CA GLN A 72 -0.40 26.58 -5.09
C GLN A 72 -1.58 26.83 -6.03
N GLY A 73 -2.43 25.81 -6.24
CA GLY A 73 -3.54 25.92 -7.16
C GLY A 73 -4.67 24.92 -6.91
N TYR A 74 -5.83 25.24 -7.48
CA TYR A 74 -7.02 24.40 -7.43
C TYR A 74 -7.46 24.00 -8.84
N PHE A 75 -7.95 22.77 -8.98
CA PHE A 75 -8.49 22.22 -10.22
C PHE A 75 -9.84 21.55 -9.95
N GLU A 76 -10.67 21.44 -10.98
CA GLU A 76 -11.94 20.70 -10.89
C GLU A 76 -11.72 19.20 -11.16
N THR A 77 -12.42 18.35 -10.41
CA THR A 77 -12.36 16.87 -10.60
C THR A 77 -13.27 16.38 -11.74
N ALA A 78 -14.22 17.20 -12.21
CA ALA A 78 -15.28 16.78 -13.12
C ALA A 78 -14.79 16.02 -14.37
N GLY A 79 -13.60 16.37 -14.87
CA GLY A 79 -12.93 15.68 -15.98
C GLY A 79 -11.64 14.95 -15.62
N LEU A 80 -11.21 14.94 -14.35
CA LEU A 80 -9.98 14.31 -13.92
C LEU A 80 -10.12 12.78 -13.97
N ARG A 81 -9.12 12.13 -14.56
CA ARG A 81 -9.00 10.68 -14.69
C ARG A 81 -7.62 10.17 -14.31
N ARG A 82 -6.63 11.06 -14.30
CA ARG A 82 -5.25 10.73 -14.02
C ARG A 82 -4.57 11.80 -13.21
N ILE A 83 -3.79 11.38 -12.22
CA ILE A 83 -2.77 12.17 -11.55
C ILE A 83 -1.44 11.55 -11.95
N GLN A 84 -0.53 12.35 -12.50
CA GLN A 84 0.81 11.93 -12.89
C GLN A 84 1.81 12.85 -12.21
N VAL A 85 2.69 12.27 -11.40
CA VAL A 85 3.74 12.99 -10.68
C VAL A 85 5.08 12.43 -11.11
N GLN A 86 6.01 13.31 -11.45
CA GLN A 86 7.43 13.01 -11.70
C GLN A 86 8.21 13.92 -10.77
N LEU A 87 8.89 13.40 -9.73
CA LEU A 87 9.55 14.25 -8.74
C LEU A 87 10.91 14.74 -9.27
N GLY A 88 11.67 13.88 -9.95
CA GLY A 88 12.85 14.28 -10.72
C GLY A 88 14.12 13.80 -10.05
N GLY A 89 14.91 14.72 -9.48
CA GLY A 89 16.10 14.38 -8.73
C GLY A 89 16.16 15.09 -7.38
N GLY A 90 16.94 14.55 -6.45
CA GLY A 90 16.99 15.03 -5.07
C GLY A 90 16.04 14.23 -4.18
N ASP A 91 16.11 14.47 -2.87
CA ASP A 91 15.31 13.72 -1.90
C ASP A 91 13.92 14.38 -1.76
N ASP A 92 12.93 13.86 -2.47
CA ASP A 92 11.60 14.45 -2.58
C ASP A 92 10.59 13.86 -1.59
N ALA A 93 9.56 14.64 -1.25
CA ALA A 93 8.46 14.21 -0.41
C ALA A 93 7.11 14.44 -1.10
N LEU A 94 6.39 13.36 -1.42
CA LEU A 94 5.07 13.41 -2.04
C LEU A 94 3.99 12.90 -1.08
N SER A 95 2.93 13.68 -0.92
CA SER A 95 1.71 13.25 -0.22
C SER A 95 0.48 13.42 -1.10
N ILE A 96 -0.21 12.33 -1.37
CA ILE A 96 -1.49 12.32 -2.10
C ILE A 96 -2.58 11.82 -1.17
N VAL A 97 -3.62 12.63 -0.97
CA VAL A 97 -4.84 12.22 -0.28
C VAL A 97 -5.99 12.23 -1.29
N SER A 98 -6.68 11.12 -1.47
CA SER A 98 -7.85 11.01 -2.35
C SER A 98 -9.07 10.54 -1.58
N GLN A 99 -10.21 11.20 -1.79
CA GLN A 99 -11.48 10.88 -1.11
C GLN A 99 -12.62 10.63 -2.10
N ASP A 100 -13.47 9.65 -1.78
CA ASP A 100 -14.73 9.33 -2.47
C ASP A 100 -14.63 9.22 -4.00
N ILE A 101 -13.81 8.29 -4.47
CA ILE A 101 -13.50 8.09 -5.90
C ILE A 101 -14.73 7.52 -6.61
N THR A 102 -15.59 8.38 -7.15
CA THR A 102 -16.83 7.97 -7.84
C THR A 102 -16.64 7.68 -9.34
N LYS A 103 -15.45 7.92 -9.89
CA LYS A 103 -15.08 7.72 -11.31
C LYS A 103 -13.73 7.01 -11.41
N PRO A 104 -13.38 6.43 -12.58
CA PRO A 104 -12.05 5.87 -12.80
C PRO A 104 -10.94 6.89 -12.56
N LEU A 105 -10.03 6.59 -11.63
CA LEU A 105 -8.86 7.40 -11.30
C LEU A 105 -7.60 6.53 -11.35
N VAL A 106 -6.59 7.04 -12.06
CA VAL A 106 -5.25 6.43 -12.16
C VAL A 106 -4.23 7.39 -11.53
N ILE A 107 -3.39 6.91 -10.63
CA ILE A 107 -2.34 7.70 -9.98
C ILE A 107 -0.99 7.09 -10.32
N ASN A 108 -0.17 7.81 -11.08
CA ASN A 108 1.17 7.37 -11.44
C ASN A 108 2.18 8.30 -10.79
N VAL A 109 3.12 7.72 -10.05
CA VAL A 109 4.22 8.42 -9.40
C VAL A 109 5.54 7.81 -9.84
N ASN A 110 6.51 8.66 -10.12
CA ASN A 110 7.90 8.30 -10.29
C ASN A 110 8.72 9.28 -9.45
N GLY A 111 9.43 8.78 -8.44
CA GLY A 111 10.34 9.56 -7.60
C GLY A 111 11.49 10.08 -8.44
N GLY A 112 12.29 9.18 -8.98
CA GLY A 112 13.34 9.50 -9.95
C GLY A 112 14.70 9.13 -9.39
N SER A 113 15.51 10.11 -8.98
CA SER A 113 16.81 9.85 -8.34
C SER A 113 16.92 10.58 -7.01
N GLY A 114 17.38 9.93 -5.94
CA GLY A 114 17.42 10.50 -4.60
C GLY A 114 16.65 9.62 -3.63
N ASP A 115 16.73 9.92 -2.33
CA ASP A 115 16.01 9.13 -1.33
C ASP A 115 14.59 9.71 -1.17
N ASP A 116 13.61 9.17 -1.89
CA ASP A 116 12.27 9.75 -2.00
C ASP A 116 11.29 9.20 -0.94
N THR A 117 10.36 10.03 -0.49
CA THR A 117 9.25 9.63 0.39
C THR A 117 7.90 9.83 -0.31
N VAL A 118 7.19 8.75 -0.59
CA VAL A 118 5.87 8.77 -1.24
C VAL A 118 4.80 8.22 -0.31
N TYR A 119 3.82 9.05 0.04
CA TYR A 119 2.66 8.67 0.84
C TYR A 119 1.36 8.87 0.07
N LEU A 120 0.67 7.77 -0.25
CA LEU A 120 -0.66 7.78 -0.85
C LEU A 120 -1.68 7.33 0.19
N ARG A 121 -2.72 8.13 0.40
CA ARG A 121 -3.87 7.77 1.21
C ARG A 121 -5.16 7.90 0.41
N ALA A 122 -5.84 6.80 0.16
CA ALA A 122 -7.17 6.79 -0.46
C ALA A 122 -8.22 6.40 0.60
N VAL A 123 -9.14 7.31 0.93
CA VAL A 123 -10.22 7.04 1.89
C VAL A 123 -11.60 7.18 1.26
N GLY A 124 -12.56 6.42 1.74
CA GLY A 124 -13.96 6.54 1.33
C GLY A 124 -14.40 5.51 0.29
N ASN A 125 -15.43 5.86 -0.48
CA ASN A 125 -16.12 4.87 -1.31
C ASN A 125 -15.54 4.79 -2.72
N VAL A 126 -15.25 3.57 -3.18
CA VAL A 126 -14.98 3.23 -4.59
C VAL A 126 -16.13 2.35 -5.07
N PRO A 127 -17.23 2.91 -5.61
CA PRO A 127 -18.40 2.14 -6.02
C PRO A 127 -18.07 1.18 -7.17
N ALA A 128 -18.93 0.20 -7.42
CA ALA A 128 -18.72 -0.83 -8.44
C ALA A 128 -18.53 -0.30 -9.87
N ALA A 129 -18.97 0.93 -10.16
CA ALA A 129 -18.80 1.59 -11.45
C ALA A 129 -17.50 2.39 -11.57
N ALA A 130 -16.74 2.55 -10.47
CA ALA A 130 -15.48 3.26 -10.43
C ALA A 130 -14.29 2.28 -10.39
N SER A 131 -13.10 2.81 -10.57
CA SER A 131 -11.85 2.07 -10.39
C SER A 131 -10.80 3.00 -9.80
N LEU A 132 -9.98 2.46 -8.91
CA LEU A 132 -8.79 3.12 -8.40
C LEU A 132 -7.58 2.29 -8.79
N SER A 133 -6.66 2.87 -9.53
CA SER A 133 -5.37 2.24 -9.81
C SER A 133 -4.24 3.18 -9.47
N PHE A 134 -3.16 2.63 -8.93
CA PHE A 134 -1.93 3.39 -8.77
C PHE A 134 -0.70 2.56 -9.13
N ASP A 135 0.30 3.26 -9.66
CA ASP A 135 1.64 2.77 -9.94
C ASP A 135 2.62 3.74 -9.29
N LEU A 136 3.21 3.32 -8.17
CA LEU A 136 4.14 4.10 -7.36
C LEU A 136 5.55 3.53 -7.57
N LEU A 137 6.41 4.31 -8.22
CA LEU A 137 7.80 3.95 -8.49
C LEU A 137 8.71 4.89 -7.68
N GLY A 138 9.63 4.33 -6.90
CA GLY A 138 10.67 5.07 -6.17
C GLY A 138 11.72 5.59 -7.15
N GLY A 139 12.58 4.72 -7.66
CA GLY A 139 13.56 5.08 -8.69
C GLY A 139 14.96 4.60 -8.33
N GLU A 140 15.92 5.51 -8.34
CA GLU A 140 17.27 5.29 -7.80
C GLU A 140 17.37 5.96 -6.43
N GLY A 141 17.89 5.28 -5.41
CA GLY A 141 17.99 5.79 -4.05
C GLY A 141 17.29 4.87 -3.06
N ASN A 142 17.36 5.20 -1.77
CA ASN A 142 16.67 4.44 -0.73
C ASN A 142 15.30 5.06 -0.48
N ASP A 143 14.27 4.49 -1.09
CA ASP A 143 12.94 5.08 -1.13
C ASP A 143 12.02 4.57 -0.02
N SER A 144 11.08 5.41 0.40
CA SER A 144 10.03 5.07 1.35
C SER A 144 8.65 5.30 0.73
N ILE A 145 7.99 4.21 0.32
CA ILE A 145 6.71 4.27 -0.38
C ILE A 145 5.63 3.59 0.44
N THR A 146 4.59 4.33 0.82
CA THR A 146 3.45 3.79 1.57
C THR A 146 2.13 4.15 0.90
N ALA A 147 1.29 3.15 0.66
CA ALA A 147 -0.09 3.31 0.22
C ALA A 147 -1.07 2.78 1.29
N ASP A 148 -1.96 3.64 1.76
CA ASP A 148 -3.05 3.29 2.70
C ASP A 148 -4.41 3.52 2.03
N VAL A 149 -5.13 2.44 1.80
CA VAL A 149 -6.43 2.45 1.13
C VAL A 149 -7.50 1.95 2.11
N GLN A 150 -8.44 2.81 2.47
CA GLN A 150 -9.48 2.51 3.45
C GLN A 150 -10.87 2.88 2.93
N GLY A 151 -11.87 2.01 3.13
CA GLY A 151 -13.27 2.32 2.83
C GLY A 151 -14.01 1.23 2.07
N HIS A 152 -15.19 1.54 1.51
CA HIS A 152 -15.97 0.57 0.74
C HIS A 152 -15.42 0.46 -0.68
N LEU A 153 -14.56 -0.54 -0.88
CA LEU A 153 -14.05 -0.90 -2.19
C LEU A 153 -15.02 -1.90 -2.82
N MET A 154 -15.74 -1.46 -3.84
CA MET A 154 -16.65 -2.29 -4.64
C MET A 154 -16.26 -2.32 -6.12
N GLY A 155 -15.42 -1.38 -6.56
CA GLY A 155 -14.87 -1.30 -7.91
C GLY A 155 -13.64 -2.17 -8.13
N VAL A 156 -13.06 -2.06 -9.33
CA VAL A 156 -11.77 -2.69 -9.67
C VAL A 156 -10.64 -1.88 -9.06
N THR A 157 -9.71 -2.56 -8.40
CA THR A 157 -8.51 -1.94 -7.83
C THR A 157 -7.25 -2.68 -8.26
N ASP A 158 -6.28 -1.93 -8.78
CA ASP A 158 -5.00 -2.45 -9.25
C ASP A 158 -3.86 -1.58 -8.71
N PHE A 159 -3.04 -2.18 -7.84
CA PHE A 159 -2.06 -1.48 -7.03
C PHE A 159 -0.66 -2.00 -7.35
N GLN A 160 0.21 -1.11 -7.79
CA GLN A 160 1.61 -1.42 -8.00
C GLN A 160 2.47 -0.46 -7.19
N ILE A 161 3.40 -1.04 -6.43
CA ILE A 161 4.47 -0.34 -5.72
C ILE A 161 5.78 -0.99 -6.14
N ALA A 162 6.74 -0.21 -6.63
CA ALA A 162 8.08 -0.66 -6.88
C ALA A 162 9.08 0.33 -6.26
N GLY A 163 10.05 -0.19 -5.50
CA GLY A 163 11.13 0.61 -4.91
C GLY A 163 12.08 1.07 -6.00
N GLY A 164 12.90 0.17 -6.53
CA GLY A 164 13.76 0.46 -7.67
C GLY A 164 15.18 -0.03 -7.44
N ASN A 165 16.16 0.86 -7.50
CA ASN A 165 17.54 0.55 -7.10
C ASN A 165 17.83 1.23 -5.76
N GLY A 166 18.15 0.45 -4.73
CA GLY A 166 18.49 0.95 -3.40
C GLY A 166 17.79 0.12 -2.33
N ASP A 167 18.06 0.40 -1.06
CA ASP A 167 17.45 -0.31 0.05
C ASP A 167 16.10 0.36 0.40
N ASP A 168 15.00 -0.20 -0.11
CA ASP A 168 13.69 0.46 -0.08
C ASP A 168 12.78 -0.01 1.07
N SER A 169 11.89 0.87 1.52
CA SER A 169 10.84 0.56 2.50
C SER A 169 9.45 0.72 1.86
N LEU A 170 8.80 -0.40 1.54
CA LEU A 170 7.58 -0.45 0.74
C LEU A 170 6.39 -0.96 1.57
N GLY A 171 5.32 -0.18 1.64
CA GLY A 171 4.13 -0.47 2.44
C GLY A 171 2.83 -0.40 1.66
N LEU A 172 2.01 -1.45 1.72
CA LEU A 172 0.62 -1.44 1.26
C LEU A 172 -0.31 -1.85 2.40
N SER A 173 -1.21 -0.96 2.80
CA SER A 173 -2.30 -1.23 3.75
C SER A 173 -3.63 -1.11 3.02
N LEU A 174 -4.42 -2.18 3.06
CA LEU A 174 -5.77 -2.22 2.47
C LEU A 174 -6.80 -2.60 3.53
N VAL A 175 -7.61 -1.63 3.94
CA VAL A 175 -8.71 -1.83 4.88
C VAL A 175 -10.04 -1.68 4.14
N ALA A 176 -10.54 -2.78 3.58
CA ALA A 176 -11.79 -2.78 2.83
C ALA A 176 -12.98 -3.01 3.78
N LEU A 177 -13.95 -2.08 3.79
CA LEU A 177 -15.22 -2.22 4.51
C LEU A 177 -16.25 -3.09 3.73
N SER A 178 -15.83 -3.75 2.65
CA SER A 178 -16.68 -4.64 1.88
C SER A 178 -15.89 -5.81 1.29
N ASN A 179 -16.44 -7.01 1.34
CA ASN A 179 -15.82 -8.25 0.85
C ASN A 179 -16.02 -8.50 -0.66
N ARG A 180 -16.47 -7.49 -1.42
CA ARG A 180 -16.82 -7.64 -2.85
C ARG A 180 -15.72 -7.18 -3.82
N CYS A 181 -14.61 -6.67 -3.30
CA CYS A 181 -13.45 -6.34 -4.12
C CYS A 181 -12.48 -7.52 -4.19
N ALA A 182 -11.89 -7.73 -5.37
CA ALA A 182 -10.77 -8.63 -5.60
C ALA A 182 -9.57 -7.76 -6.00
N PRO A 183 -8.87 -7.13 -5.04
CA PRO A 183 -7.73 -6.27 -5.34
C PRO A 183 -6.61 -7.10 -5.97
N ILE A 184 -6.01 -6.56 -7.02
CA ILE A 184 -4.72 -7.03 -7.54
C ILE A 184 -3.69 -6.08 -6.98
N ALA A 185 -2.65 -6.63 -6.35
CA ALA A 185 -1.61 -5.83 -5.75
C ALA A 185 -0.24 -6.45 -6.02
N LYS A 186 0.71 -5.63 -6.44
CA LYS A 186 2.11 -6.01 -6.58
C LYS A 186 2.98 -5.04 -5.79
N VAL A 187 3.78 -5.58 -4.88
CA VAL A 187 4.84 -4.83 -4.18
C VAL A 187 6.17 -5.45 -4.60
N SER A 188 7.07 -4.66 -5.15
CA SER A 188 8.34 -5.13 -5.72
C SER A 188 9.51 -4.30 -5.16
N GLY A 189 10.46 -4.93 -4.48
CA GLY A 189 11.67 -4.24 -4.02
C GLY A 189 12.58 -3.84 -5.20
N CYS A 190 12.88 -4.82 -6.04
CA CYS A 190 13.74 -4.78 -7.23
C CYS A 190 15.23 -5.04 -6.93
N GLY A 191 16.07 -4.05 -6.66
CA GLY A 191 17.47 -4.28 -6.34
C GLY A 191 17.91 -3.47 -5.13
N GLY A 192 18.72 -4.05 -4.25
CA GLY A 192 18.96 -3.57 -2.89
C GLY A 192 18.23 -4.43 -1.84
N ASP A 193 18.57 -4.25 -0.57
CA ASP A 193 18.02 -5.06 0.52
C ASP A 193 16.71 -4.43 1.03
N ASP A 194 15.57 -4.91 0.52
CA ASP A 194 14.29 -4.22 0.67
C ASP A 194 13.46 -4.68 1.88
N PHE A 195 12.71 -3.76 2.48
CA PHE A 195 11.66 -4.05 3.47
C PHE A 195 10.27 -3.89 2.87
N LEU A 196 9.58 -5.02 2.69
CA LEU A 196 8.23 -5.08 2.14
C LEU A 196 7.22 -5.35 3.26
N ARG A 197 6.16 -4.54 3.30
CA ARG A 197 5.03 -4.70 4.22
C ARG A 197 3.72 -4.68 3.46
N VAL A 198 2.92 -5.73 3.62
CA VAL A 198 1.59 -5.81 3.01
C VAL A 198 0.59 -6.19 4.09
N ASP A 199 -0.35 -5.31 4.40
CA ASP A 199 -1.39 -5.51 5.39
C ASP A 199 -2.78 -5.48 4.74
N PHE A 200 -3.61 -6.45 5.11
CA PHE A 200 -5.01 -6.51 4.69
C PHE A 200 -5.91 -6.62 5.92
N GLY A 201 -6.93 -5.77 5.99
CA GLY A 201 -7.95 -5.81 7.03
C GLY A 201 -9.34 -5.59 6.44
N ALA A 202 -10.36 -6.12 7.13
CA ALA A 202 -11.72 -5.64 6.98
C ALA A 202 -12.27 -5.22 8.34
N SER A 203 -13.07 -4.16 8.34
CA SER A 203 -13.79 -3.71 9.54
C SER A 203 -14.88 -4.67 9.97
N ASP A 204 -15.45 -5.42 9.03
CA ASP A 204 -16.71 -6.16 9.21
C ASP A 204 -16.48 -7.68 9.41
N GLY A 205 -15.28 -8.07 9.82
CA GLY A 205 -14.86 -9.46 10.04
C GLY A 205 -13.71 -9.89 9.13
N PRO A 206 -13.20 -11.13 9.26
CA PRO A 206 -12.13 -11.62 8.41
C PRO A 206 -12.55 -11.53 6.94
N ILE A 207 -11.76 -10.85 6.12
CA ILE A 207 -11.99 -10.83 4.68
C ILE A 207 -11.97 -12.28 4.21
N GLY A 208 -13.03 -12.73 3.55
CA GLY A 208 -13.09 -14.09 3.03
C GLY A 208 -11.90 -14.34 2.11
N LEU A 209 -10.96 -15.19 2.55
CA LEU A 209 -9.68 -15.50 1.89
C LEU A 209 -9.86 -15.91 0.41
N ALA A 210 -11.06 -16.34 0.01
CA ALA A 210 -11.40 -16.75 -1.34
C ALA A 210 -11.40 -15.63 -2.40
N SER A 211 -11.43 -14.33 -2.02
CA SER A 211 -11.49 -13.21 -2.97
C SER A 211 -10.14 -12.62 -3.36
N HIS A 212 -9.04 -12.98 -2.68
CA HIS A 212 -7.71 -12.44 -2.95
C HIS A 212 -6.99 -13.27 -4.00
N ARG A 213 -7.18 -12.92 -5.28
CA ARG A 213 -6.43 -13.54 -6.37
C ARG A 213 -5.45 -12.51 -6.93
N GLY A 214 -4.17 -12.65 -6.58
CA GLY A 214 -3.08 -11.95 -7.27
C GLY A 214 -2.36 -10.89 -6.45
N ILE A 215 -2.27 -11.04 -5.13
CA ILE A 215 -1.33 -10.24 -4.34
C ILE A 215 0.05 -10.88 -4.43
N ILE A 216 1.02 -10.14 -4.95
CA ILE A 216 2.39 -10.59 -5.15
C ILE A 216 3.32 -9.63 -4.41
N ALA A 217 4.16 -10.18 -3.54
CA ALA A 217 5.32 -9.47 -3.01
C ALA A 217 6.57 -10.12 -3.60
N ASP A 218 7.38 -9.36 -4.32
CA ASP A 218 8.61 -9.81 -4.96
C ASP A 218 9.77 -8.97 -4.43
N GLY A 219 10.71 -9.59 -3.72
CA GLY A 219 11.83 -8.87 -3.11
C GLY A 219 12.71 -8.31 -4.21
N GLY A 220 13.48 -9.17 -4.86
CA GLY A 220 14.37 -8.63 -5.87
C GLY A 220 15.47 -9.57 -6.30
N SER A 221 16.64 -9.00 -6.54
CA SER A 221 17.89 -9.74 -6.70
C SER A 221 18.63 -10.01 -5.39
N ASP A 222 18.30 -9.31 -4.31
CA ASP A 222 19.15 -9.18 -3.11
C ASP A 222 18.46 -9.73 -1.84
N GLN A 223 18.83 -9.28 -0.63
CA GLN A 223 18.30 -9.81 0.63
C GLN A 223 17.11 -8.99 1.13
N ASP A 224 15.92 -9.47 0.78
CA ASP A 224 14.68 -8.76 1.08
C ASP A 224 13.96 -9.35 2.31
N THR A 225 13.24 -8.50 3.06
CA THR A 225 12.37 -8.90 4.17
C THR A 225 10.90 -8.61 3.84
N LEU A 226 10.00 -9.59 4.06
CA LEU A 226 8.56 -9.42 3.88
C LEU A 226 7.80 -9.64 5.19
N THR A 227 6.99 -8.66 5.56
CA THR A 227 5.89 -8.80 6.53
C THR A 227 4.55 -8.80 5.79
N ALA A 228 3.86 -9.94 5.75
CA ALA A 228 2.56 -10.07 5.09
C ALA A 228 1.66 -11.13 5.75
N PRO A 229 0.33 -11.06 5.58
CA PRO A 229 -0.56 -12.17 5.91
C PRO A 229 -0.33 -13.34 4.95
N MET A 230 -0.89 -14.50 5.31
CA MET A 230 -0.55 -15.79 4.68
C MET A 230 -0.96 -15.93 3.22
N ASP A 231 -1.89 -15.10 2.74
CA ASP A 231 -2.42 -15.20 1.37
C ASP A 231 -1.61 -14.40 0.35
N VAL A 232 -0.54 -13.74 0.77
CA VAL A 232 0.37 -13.04 -0.13
C VAL A 232 1.32 -14.05 -0.78
N VAL A 233 1.33 -14.07 -2.11
CA VAL A 233 2.33 -14.85 -2.85
C VAL A 233 3.66 -14.12 -2.74
N SER A 234 4.56 -14.65 -1.92
CA SER A 234 5.93 -14.13 -1.81
C SER A 234 6.86 -14.78 -2.84
N ARG A 235 7.78 -14.01 -3.41
CA ARG A 235 8.85 -14.46 -4.29
C ARG A 235 10.14 -13.75 -3.91
N ARG A 236 11.24 -14.50 -3.80
CA ARG A 236 12.57 -13.92 -3.57
C ARG A 236 12.61 -12.99 -2.34
N VAL A 237 11.97 -13.41 -1.24
CA VAL A 237 12.00 -12.67 0.02
C VAL A 237 12.24 -13.62 1.19
N GLU A 238 13.02 -13.18 2.17
CA GLU A 238 12.98 -13.75 3.51
C GLU A 238 11.67 -13.32 4.17
N THR A 239 10.68 -14.21 4.10
CA THR A 239 9.42 -13.96 4.79
C THR A 239 9.65 -14.07 6.28
N HIS A 240 9.82 -12.92 6.93
CA HIS A 240 9.52 -12.78 8.34
C HIS A 240 8.00 -12.87 8.48
N GLN A 241 7.48 -14.09 8.38
CA GLN A 241 6.15 -14.42 8.88
C GLN A 241 6.19 -14.00 10.32
N SER A 242 5.58 -12.86 10.64
CA SER A 242 5.60 -12.39 12.01
C SER A 242 4.98 -13.52 12.83
N ALA A 243 5.73 -14.12 13.75
CA ALA A 243 5.18 -15.06 14.72
C ALA A 243 4.06 -14.42 15.56
N SER A 244 3.88 -13.10 15.43
CA SER A 244 2.74 -12.32 15.87
C SER A 244 1.44 -12.52 15.07
N SER A 245 1.40 -13.11 13.87
CA SER A 245 0.16 -13.18 13.07
C SER A 245 -0.82 -14.23 13.61
N TRP A 246 -0.36 -15.45 13.89
CA TRP A 246 -1.20 -16.48 14.47
C TRP A 246 -1.59 -16.16 15.90
N ARG A 247 -0.66 -15.70 16.74
CA ARG A 247 -0.96 -15.38 18.13
C ARG A 247 -1.98 -14.27 18.26
N ALA A 248 -1.82 -13.17 17.50
CA ALA A 248 -2.77 -12.07 17.53
C ALA A 248 -4.14 -12.50 17.00
N PHE A 249 -4.17 -13.25 15.89
CA PHE A 249 -5.40 -13.78 15.30
C PHE A 249 -6.14 -14.75 16.24
N VAL A 250 -5.43 -15.74 16.79
CA VAL A 250 -5.99 -16.73 17.70
C VAL A 250 -6.48 -16.04 18.98
N ASN A 251 -5.70 -15.11 19.56
CA ASN A 251 -6.15 -14.34 20.72
C ASN A 251 -7.41 -13.54 20.40
N ALA A 252 -7.45 -12.79 19.30
CA ALA A 252 -8.62 -11.98 18.92
C ALA A 252 -9.88 -12.83 18.67
N SER A 253 -9.70 -14.05 18.17
CA SER A 253 -10.81 -14.98 17.89
C SER A 253 -11.30 -15.74 19.12
N VAL A 254 -10.37 -16.14 19.99
CA VAL A 254 -10.64 -17.03 21.13
C VAL A 254 -10.99 -16.25 22.40
N GLN A 255 -10.32 -15.12 22.65
CA GLN A 255 -10.48 -14.36 23.89
C GLN A 255 -11.95 -14.01 24.20
N PRO A 256 -12.79 -13.55 23.24
CA PRO A 256 -14.20 -13.28 23.52
C PRO A 256 -14.99 -14.52 23.94
N ILE A 257 -14.65 -15.70 23.40
CA ILE A 257 -15.30 -16.97 23.73
C ILE A 257 -14.97 -17.38 25.16
N ILE A 258 -13.71 -17.22 25.56
CA ILE A 258 -13.24 -17.53 26.92
C ILE A 258 -13.89 -16.59 27.94
N GLU A 259 -14.06 -15.32 27.60
CA GLU A 259 -14.73 -14.32 28.44
C GLU A 259 -16.24 -14.56 28.57
N GLU A 260 -16.90 -14.98 27.49
CA GLU A 260 -18.33 -15.32 27.50
C GLU A 260 -18.62 -16.64 28.23
N MET A 261 -17.76 -17.64 28.03
CA MET A 261 -17.92 -18.99 28.57
C MET A 261 -17.01 -19.20 29.78
N ALA A 262 -17.41 -18.63 30.92
CA ALA A 262 -16.69 -18.78 32.18
C ALA A 262 -16.34 -20.25 32.47
N ASN A 263 -15.09 -20.50 32.89
CA ASN A 263 -14.54 -21.82 33.23
C ASN A 263 -14.27 -22.77 32.05
N ILE A 264 -14.01 -22.25 30.83
CA ILE A 264 -13.54 -23.07 29.72
C ILE A 264 -12.02 -22.97 29.57
N GLY A 265 -11.36 -24.13 29.61
CA GLY A 265 -10.01 -24.32 29.12
C GLY A 265 -10.03 -24.68 27.63
N LEU A 266 -9.28 -23.96 26.80
CA LEU A 266 -9.15 -24.20 25.36
C LEU A 266 -7.68 -24.37 24.95
N PHE A 267 -7.43 -25.36 24.11
CA PHE A 267 -6.16 -25.54 23.42
C PHE A 267 -6.36 -25.46 21.91
N VAL A 268 -5.54 -24.65 21.24
CA VAL A 268 -5.53 -24.50 19.78
C VAL A 268 -4.17 -24.90 19.25
N GLY A 269 -4.12 -25.95 18.44
CA GLY A 269 -2.93 -26.35 17.69
C GLY A 269 -3.08 -26.00 16.22
N ILE A 270 -2.11 -25.29 15.64
CA ILE A 270 -2.07 -24.93 14.22
C ILE A 270 -0.89 -25.64 13.57
N VAL A 271 -1.14 -26.26 12.41
CA VAL A 271 -0.08 -26.82 11.56
C VAL A 271 -0.06 -26.01 10.25
N GLY A 272 1.01 -25.25 10.04
CA GLY A 272 1.23 -24.45 8.84
C GLY A 272 1.50 -25.32 7.61
N SER A 273 1.32 -24.74 6.42
CA SER A 273 1.54 -25.40 5.12
C SER A 273 3.00 -25.84 4.89
N ASN A 274 3.95 -25.18 5.54
CA ASN A 274 5.37 -25.54 5.59
C ASN A 274 5.71 -26.56 6.69
N GLY A 275 4.70 -27.08 7.42
CA GLY A 275 4.88 -28.01 8.52
C GLY A 275 5.23 -27.37 9.86
N THR A 276 5.25 -26.03 9.98
CA THR A 276 5.37 -25.37 11.28
C THR A 276 4.22 -25.75 12.19
N ARG A 277 4.49 -25.84 13.49
CA ARG A 277 3.48 -26.18 14.50
C ARG A 277 3.48 -25.12 15.58
N GLU A 278 2.33 -24.56 15.85
CA GLU A 278 2.14 -23.59 16.90
C GLU A 278 0.99 -24.02 17.81
N SER A 279 1.09 -23.65 19.08
CA SER A 279 0.14 -24.05 20.10
C SER A 279 -0.22 -22.88 21.00
N TYR A 280 -1.50 -22.74 21.28
CA TYR A 280 -2.07 -21.66 22.07
C TYR A 280 -2.99 -22.27 23.14
N SER A 281 -2.78 -21.87 24.40
CA SER A 281 -3.60 -22.29 25.52
C SER A 281 -4.33 -21.10 26.11
N PHE A 282 -5.60 -21.31 26.47
CA PHE A 282 -6.47 -20.32 27.08
C PHE A 282 -7.23 -20.93 28.25
N GLY A 283 -7.51 -20.12 29.28
CA GLY A 283 -8.29 -20.52 30.43
C GLY A 283 -7.64 -21.62 31.29
N ALA A 284 -8.48 -22.28 32.08
CA ALA A 284 -8.07 -23.28 33.07
C ALA A 284 -8.77 -24.63 32.85
N MET A 285 -8.11 -25.70 33.29
CA MET A 285 -8.59 -27.09 33.20
C MET A 285 -9.66 -27.41 34.25
N ASN A 286 -9.66 -26.72 35.39
CA ASN A 286 -10.53 -27.02 36.54
C ASN A 286 -10.75 -25.80 37.44
N GLU A 287 -11.59 -25.97 38.46
CA GLU A 287 -11.92 -24.94 39.47
C GLU A 287 -10.70 -24.51 40.32
N ALA A 288 -9.61 -25.28 40.31
CA ALA A 288 -8.35 -24.91 40.96
C ALA A 288 -7.48 -23.98 40.10
N ASP A 289 -8.02 -23.52 38.95
CA ASP A 289 -7.39 -22.59 38.01
C ASP A 289 -6.07 -23.13 37.41
N GLU A 290 -5.97 -24.45 37.26
CA GLU A 290 -4.80 -25.07 36.63
C GLU A 290 -4.77 -24.74 35.13
N PRO A 291 -3.66 -24.19 34.59
CA PRO A 291 -3.64 -23.71 33.22
C PRO A 291 -3.72 -24.86 32.21
N VAL A 292 -4.42 -24.62 31.10
CA VAL A 292 -4.38 -25.53 29.95
C VAL A 292 -2.99 -25.53 29.32
N THR A 293 -2.50 -26.69 28.91
CA THR A 293 -1.22 -26.86 28.22
C THR A 293 -1.38 -27.75 26.98
N SER A 294 -0.33 -27.85 26.16
CA SER A 294 -0.26 -28.81 25.05
C SER A 294 -0.31 -30.28 25.45
N HIS A 295 -0.26 -30.58 26.76
CA HIS A 295 -0.33 -31.93 27.31
C HIS A 295 -1.63 -32.18 28.08
N THR A 296 -2.53 -31.19 28.15
CA THR A 296 -3.85 -31.35 28.75
C THR A 296 -4.66 -32.36 27.95
N ALA A 297 -5.20 -33.36 28.63
CA ALA A 297 -6.08 -34.34 28.01
C ALA A 297 -7.50 -33.77 27.88
N PHE A 298 -8.07 -33.85 26.69
CA PHE A 298 -9.45 -33.46 26.40
C PHE A 298 -10.26 -34.66 25.91
N GLU A 299 -11.54 -34.70 26.27
CA GLU A 299 -12.48 -35.61 25.62
C GLU A 299 -12.75 -35.12 24.19
N ILE A 300 -12.35 -35.90 23.19
CA ILE A 300 -12.49 -35.54 21.77
C ILE A 300 -13.82 -36.04 21.15
N GLY A 301 -14.64 -36.74 21.94
CA GLY A 301 -15.96 -37.22 21.55
C GLY A 301 -15.98 -37.97 20.21
N SER A 302 -16.75 -37.46 19.25
CA SER A 302 -16.91 -38.11 17.94
C SER A 302 -15.64 -38.11 17.08
N ILE A 303 -14.62 -37.32 17.40
CA ILE A 303 -13.34 -37.37 16.69
C ILE A 303 -12.69 -38.76 16.84
N THR A 304 -12.92 -39.47 17.95
CA THR A 304 -12.45 -40.86 18.13
C THR A 304 -12.84 -41.80 16.97
N LYS A 305 -13.94 -41.51 16.26
CA LYS A 305 -14.39 -42.31 15.11
C LYS A 305 -13.38 -42.29 13.95
N THR A 306 -12.62 -41.21 13.76
CA THR A 306 -11.59 -41.14 12.70
C THR A 306 -10.43 -42.10 12.99
N PHE A 307 -10.07 -42.27 14.26
CA PHE A 307 -9.08 -43.25 14.70
C PHE A 307 -9.59 -44.69 14.51
N THR A 308 -10.84 -44.97 14.91
CA THR A 308 -11.45 -46.28 14.64
C THR A 308 -11.48 -46.60 13.15
N ALA A 309 -11.89 -45.64 12.31
CA ALA A 309 -11.90 -45.81 10.86
C ALA A 309 -10.49 -46.05 10.29
N SER A 310 -9.48 -45.33 10.79
CA SER A 310 -8.09 -45.52 10.37
C SER A 310 -7.56 -46.90 10.73
N LEU A 311 -7.89 -47.40 11.93
CA LEU A 311 -7.53 -48.76 12.35
C LEU A 311 -8.19 -49.81 11.47
N LEU A 312 -9.49 -49.65 11.17
CA LEU A 312 -10.21 -50.55 10.26
C LEU A 312 -9.62 -50.53 8.85
N ALA A 313 -9.22 -49.35 8.35
CA ALA A 313 -8.54 -49.24 7.06
C ALA A 313 -7.19 -49.96 7.05
N ASP A 314 -6.39 -49.84 8.12
CA ASP A 314 -5.12 -50.59 8.27
C ASP A 314 -5.35 -52.10 8.28
N MET A 315 -6.41 -52.59 8.95
CA MET A 315 -6.77 -54.01 8.96
C MET A 315 -7.16 -54.55 7.58
N VAL A 316 -7.76 -53.72 6.72
CA VAL A 316 -8.13 -54.10 5.33
C VAL A 316 -6.92 -54.06 4.40
N ALA A 317 -5.96 -53.18 4.66
CA ALA A 317 -4.77 -53.03 3.83
C ALA A 317 -3.70 -54.12 4.05
N ARG A 318 -3.81 -54.90 5.13
CA ARG A 318 -2.92 -56.02 5.48
C ARG A 318 -3.45 -57.36 4.97
#